data_AF-A0A1W9QZK9-F1
#
_entry.id   AF-A0A1W9QZK9-F1
#
_cell.length_a   1.000
_cell.length_b   1.000
_cell.length_c   1.000
_cell.angle_alpha   90.00
_cell.angle_beta   90.00
_cell.angle_gamma   90.00
#
_symmetry.space_group_name_H-M   'P 1'
#
loop_
_entity.id
_entity.type
_entity.pdbx_description
1 polymer ?
#
loop_
_entity_poly.entity_id
_entity_poly.type
_entity_poly.pdbx_seq_one_letter_code
_entity_poly.pdbx_strand_id
1 'polypeptide(L)'
;MGLSISKAYVEMLGGKIWVESKKGEGTVFYFTIPCDKTKIDITTNDEVESATKSEHNVKKLKFLIADDEEFADLYLTELLKDYYKIVLHAKNGVEAVDMCRNNPDIKIILMDIKMPEMSGYEATRKIREFNKKVIIIAQTAYALAGDREKAINAGCDDYISKPIEKDKLKRIIEKYL
;
A
#
# COMPACT_ATOMS: atom_id res chain seq x y z
N MET A 1 -1.78 27.27 -16.23
CA MET A 1 -3.21 26.97 -15.97
C MET A 1 -3.45 26.16 -14.70
N GLY A 2 -2.66 25.13 -14.37
CA GLY A 2 -2.88 24.34 -13.14
C GLY A 2 -2.88 25.16 -11.84
N LEU A 3 -1.87 26.03 -11.65
CA LEU A 3 -1.74 26.84 -10.43
C LEU A 3 -2.87 27.85 -10.20
N SER A 4 -3.40 28.47 -11.25
CA SER A 4 -4.53 29.39 -11.13
C SER A 4 -5.82 28.66 -10.72
N ILE A 5 -6.00 27.42 -11.20
CA ILE A 5 -7.13 26.57 -10.83
C ILE A 5 -6.98 26.09 -9.38
N SER A 6 -5.80 25.56 -9.02
CA SER A 6 -5.51 25.15 -7.63
C SER A 6 -5.68 26.30 -6.65
N LYS A 7 -5.22 27.50 -7.00
CA LYS A 7 -5.42 28.71 -6.18
C LYS A 7 -6.89 29.04 -6.00
N ALA A 8 -7.67 29.04 -7.08
CA ALA A 8 -9.11 29.30 -6.99
C ALA A 8 -9.81 28.31 -6.05
N TYR A 9 -9.53 27.00 -6.17
CA TYR A 9 -10.14 26.00 -5.29
C TYR A 9 -9.71 26.16 -3.82
N VAL A 10 -8.43 26.38 -3.56
CA VAL A 10 -7.93 26.56 -2.19
C VAL A 10 -8.57 27.80 -1.55
N GLU A 11 -8.65 28.92 -2.28
CA GLU A 11 -9.28 30.15 -1.79
C GLU A 11 -10.80 29.99 -1.61
N MET A 12 -11.48 29.28 -2.52
CA MET A 12 -12.91 28.94 -2.39
C MET A 12 -13.21 28.11 -1.14
N LEU A 13 -12.29 27.22 -0.76
CA LEU A 13 -12.41 26.41 0.45
C LEU A 13 -11.97 27.18 1.71
N GLY A 14 -11.66 28.48 1.62
CA GLY A 14 -11.23 29.31 2.75
C GLY A 14 -9.76 29.13 3.15
N GLY A 15 -8.99 28.48 2.28
CA GLY A 15 -7.60 28.14 2.45
C GLY A 15 -6.60 29.19 1.95
N LYS A 16 -5.32 28.85 2.00
CA LYS A 16 -4.22 29.65 1.42
C LYS A 16 -3.27 28.74 0.64
N ILE A 17 -2.68 29.22 -0.45
CA ILE A 17 -1.65 28.51 -1.22
C ILE A 17 -0.42 29.41 -1.41
N TRP A 18 0.78 28.86 -1.29
CA TRP A 18 2.05 29.58 -1.50
C TRP A 18 3.14 28.63 -2.02
N VAL A 19 4.29 29.21 -2.37
CA VAL A 19 5.41 28.47 -2.97
C VAL A 19 6.73 28.95 -2.39
N GLU A 20 7.65 28.01 -2.16
CA GLU A 20 9.05 28.26 -1.86
C GLU A 20 9.89 27.67 -2.99
N SER A 21 10.75 28.48 -3.61
CA SER A 21 11.57 28.06 -4.74
C SER A 21 12.95 28.69 -4.65
N LYS A 22 13.98 27.86 -4.84
CA LYS A 22 15.37 28.31 -4.93
C LYS A 22 16.02 27.68 -6.16
N LYS A 23 16.62 28.54 -7.00
CA LYS A 23 17.22 28.12 -8.28
C LYS A 23 18.29 27.06 -8.01
N GLY A 24 18.11 25.88 -8.60
CA GLY A 24 19.01 24.73 -8.43
C GLY A 24 18.67 23.79 -7.28
N GLU A 25 17.69 24.11 -6.42
CA GLU A 25 17.28 23.28 -5.27
C GLU A 25 15.84 22.76 -5.38
N GLY A 26 15.08 23.23 -6.38
CA GLY A 26 13.72 22.77 -6.65
C GLY A 26 12.66 23.77 -6.20
N THR A 27 11.41 23.31 -6.14
CA THR A 27 10.23 24.12 -5.82
C THR A 27 9.25 23.31 -4.99
N VAL A 28 8.80 23.86 -3.88
CA VAL A 28 7.80 23.24 -2.99
C VAL A 28 6.56 24.14 -2.96
N PHE A 29 5.40 23.54 -3.22
CA PHE A 29 4.11 24.21 -3.12
C PHE A 29 3.40 23.76 -1.85
N TYR A 30 2.82 24.72 -1.14
CA TYR A 30 2.10 24.49 0.10
C TYR A 30 0.69 25.03 -0.02
N PHE A 31 -0.27 24.38 0.65
CA PHE A 31 -1.59 24.96 0.85
C PHE A 31 -2.18 24.58 2.21
N THR A 32 -3.14 25.37 2.67
CA THR A 32 -3.98 25.10 3.84
C THR A 32 -5.44 25.13 3.42
N ILE A 33 -6.29 24.37 4.12
CA ILE A 33 -7.75 24.45 4.02
C ILE A 33 -8.30 24.37 5.46
N PRO A 34 -9.25 25.24 5.86
CA PRO A 34 -9.99 25.11 7.10
C PRO A 34 -10.62 23.72 7.21
N CYS A 35 -10.31 22.99 8.27
CA CYS A 35 -10.95 21.73 8.59
C CYS A 35 -11.78 21.96 9.84
N ASP A 36 -13.10 22.03 9.67
CA ASP A 36 -13.99 21.86 10.80
C ASP A 36 -13.85 20.42 11.25
N LYS A 37 -13.05 20.23 12.30
CA LYS A 37 -13.20 19.07 13.16
C LYS A 37 -14.59 19.21 13.79
N THR A 38 -15.65 18.89 13.06
CA THR A 38 -16.84 18.36 13.71
C THR A 38 -16.30 17.31 14.66
N LYS A 39 -16.55 17.49 15.96
CA LYS A 39 -16.25 16.48 16.96
C LYS A 39 -16.78 15.16 16.37
N ILE A 40 -15.86 14.35 15.85
CA ILE A 40 -16.08 12.93 15.85
C ILE A 40 -16.05 12.68 17.34
N ASP A 41 -17.23 12.69 17.95
CA ASP A 41 -17.38 12.05 19.23
C ASP A 41 -16.96 10.61 18.97
N ILE A 42 -15.68 10.33 19.24
CA ILE A 42 -15.26 9.02 19.70
C ILE A 42 -15.90 8.93 21.07
N THR A 43 -17.22 8.77 21.11
CA THR A 43 -17.93 8.30 22.28
C THR A 43 -17.39 6.90 22.46
N THR A 44 -16.43 6.77 23.37
CA THR A 44 -16.28 5.54 24.13
C THR A 44 -17.60 5.34 24.85
N ASN A 45 -18.54 4.67 24.19
CA ASN A 45 -19.67 4.03 24.84
C ASN A 45 -19.88 2.71 24.13
N ASP A 46 -19.51 1.67 24.86
CA ASP A 46 -19.97 0.32 24.67
C ASP A 46 -21.50 0.28 24.54
N GLU A 47 -21.97 -0.71 23.78
CA GLU A 47 -23.35 -1.20 23.71
C GLU A 47 -24.37 -0.41 22.86
N VAL A 48 -24.46 -0.84 21.61
CA VAL A 48 -25.64 -1.42 20.92
C VAL A 48 -25.79 -0.82 19.51
N GLU A 49 -25.17 -1.46 18.53
CA GLU A 49 -25.87 -1.86 17.31
C GLU A 49 -25.12 -3.02 16.65
N SER A 50 -25.63 -4.21 16.99
CA SER A 50 -25.35 -5.49 16.39
C SER A 50 -26.11 -5.58 15.06
N ALA A 51 -25.39 -5.48 13.94
CA ALA A 51 -25.64 -6.24 12.73
C ALA A 51 -24.41 -6.12 11.83
N THR A 52 -23.72 -7.25 11.64
CA THR A 52 -22.57 -7.45 10.75
C THR A 52 -21.24 -6.77 11.11
N LYS A 53 -20.86 -6.73 12.39
CA LYS A 53 -19.45 -6.94 12.73
C LYS A 53 -19.23 -8.45 12.70
N SER A 54 -18.82 -8.98 11.56
CA SER A 54 -18.07 -10.22 11.62
C SER A 54 -16.81 -9.90 12.40
N GLU A 55 -16.79 -10.27 13.68
CA GLU A 55 -15.57 -10.49 14.44
C GLU A 55 -14.80 -11.60 13.72
N HIS A 56 -14.18 -11.26 12.59
CA HIS A 56 -13.01 -11.99 12.19
C HIS A 56 -12.01 -11.62 13.27
N ASN A 57 -11.80 -12.56 14.18
CA ASN A 57 -10.63 -12.65 15.01
C ASN A 57 -9.43 -12.86 14.06
N VAL A 58 -9.19 -11.89 13.16
CA VAL A 58 -8.14 -11.93 12.16
C VAL A 58 -6.88 -11.87 13.00
N LYS A 59 -6.21 -13.01 13.08
CA LYS A 59 -4.92 -13.12 13.72
C LYS A 59 -4.01 -12.14 12.97
N LYS A 60 -3.78 -10.96 13.55
CA LYS A 60 -3.01 -9.88 12.91
C LYS A 60 -1.71 -10.46 12.33
N LEU A 61 -1.50 -10.29 11.03
CA LEU A 61 -0.47 -11.00 10.27
C LEU A 61 0.83 -10.20 10.19
N LYS A 62 1.94 -10.87 9.90
CA LYS A 62 3.16 -10.19 9.47
C LYS A 62 3.14 -10.04 7.94
N PHE A 63 3.24 -8.79 7.48
CA PHE A 63 3.32 -8.42 6.07
C PHE A 63 4.75 -8.02 5.68
N LEU A 64 5.08 -8.19 4.41
CA LEU A 64 6.25 -7.56 3.77
C LEU A 64 5.75 -6.74 2.58
N ILE A 65 6.17 -5.48 2.51
CA ILE A 65 5.95 -4.61 1.36
C ILE A 65 7.29 -4.44 0.66
N ALA A 66 7.35 -4.82 -0.60
CA ALA A 66 8.53 -4.65 -1.45
C ALA A 66 8.17 -3.62 -2.54
N ASP A 67 8.69 -2.40 -2.39
CA ASP A 67 8.46 -1.27 -3.27
C ASP A 67 9.61 -0.26 -3.09
N ASP A 68 10.17 0.27 -4.17
CA ASP A 68 11.27 1.23 -4.13
C ASP A 68 10.82 2.68 -3.92
N GLU A 69 9.51 2.95 -4.02
CA GLU A 69 8.95 4.28 -3.77
C GLU A 69 8.74 4.53 -2.26
N GLU A 70 9.38 5.58 -1.73
CA GLU A 70 9.32 5.91 -0.29
C GLU A 70 7.90 6.13 0.25
N PHE A 71 6.97 6.63 -0.59
CA PHE A 71 5.59 6.87 -0.18
C PHE A 71 4.72 5.62 -0.19
N ALA A 72 5.16 4.55 -0.88
CA ALA A 72 4.39 3.31 -0.97
C ALA A 72 4.28 2.63 0.40
N ASP A 73 5.35 2.65 1.21
CA ASP A 73 5.34 2.16 2.58
C ASP A 73 4.20 2.81 3.38
N LEU A 74 4.26 4.14 3.56
CA LEU A 74 3.31 4.85 4.40
C LEU A 74 1.86 4.63 3.93
N TYR A 75 1.65 4.69 2.61
CA TYR A 75 0.33 4.50 2.02
C TYR A 75 -0.22 3.09 2.27
N LEU A 76 0.55 2.05 1.93
CA LEU A 76 0.11 0.66 2.05
C LEU A 76 -0.01 0.23 3.50
N THR A 77 0.89 0.68 4.38
CA THR A 77 0.79 0.43 5.81
C THR A 77 -0.54 0.97 6.36
N GLU A 78 -0.94 2.19 5.99
CA GLU A 78 -2.24 2.74 6.41
C GLU A 78 -3.43 1.94 5.85
N LEU A 79 -3.34 1.45 4.60
CA LEU A 79 -4.38 0.59 4.03
C LEU A 79 -4.52 -0.76 4.76
N LEU A 80 -3.42 -1.26 5.34
CA LEU A 80 -3.34 -2.57 5.99
C LEU A 80 -3.64 -2.56 7.49
N LYS A 81 -3.88 -1.39 8.11
CA LYS A 81 -3.94 -1.20 9.58
C LYS A 81 -4.85 -2.15 10.36
N ASP A 82 -5.90 -2.63 9.71
CA ASP A 82 -6.87 -3.55 10.32
C ASP A 82 -6.40 -5.02 10.28
N TYR A 83 -5.38 -5.34 9.47
CA TYR A 83 -4.92 -6.71 9.18
C TYR A 83 -3.53 -7.04 9.72
N TYR A 84 -2.62 -6.06 9.82
CA TYR A 84 -1.24 -6.34 10.19
C TYR A 84 -0.98 -6.29 11.71
N LYS A 85 -0.02 -7.09 12.16
CA LYS A 85 0.66 -6.97 13.46
C LYS A 85 2.01 -6.26 13.28
N ILE A 86 2.72 -6.63 12.22
CA ILE A 86 4.04 -6.10 11.84
C ILE A 86 4.04 -5.95 10.32
N VAL A 87 4.59 -4.85 9.83
CA VAL A 87 4.91 -4.67 8.41
C VAL A 87 6.43 -4.50 8.30
N LEU A 88 7.03 -5.23 7.39
CA LEU A 88 8.44 -5.07 6.99
C LEU A 88 8.48 -4.42 5.60
N HIS A 89 9.56 -3.71 5.30
CA HIS A 89 9.72 -2.96 4.07
C HIS A 89 11.04 -3.31 3.39
N ALA A 90 10.96 -3.67 2.11
CA ALA A 90 12.11 -3.91 1.25
C ALA A 90 12.08 -2.91 0.08
N LYS A 91 13.24 -2.33 -0.24
CA LYS A 91 13.37 -1.32 -1.32
C LYS A 91 13.72 -1.92 -2.68
N ASN A 92 13.98 -3.23 -2.75
CA ASN A 92 14.26 -3.93 -3.98
C ASN A 92 13.96 -5.44 -3.84
N GLY A 93 14.04 -6.18 -4.95
CA GLY A 93 13.79 -7.61 -4.96
C GLY A 93 14.80 -8.45 -4.18
N VAL A 94 16.05 -7.99 -4.03
CA VAL A 94 17.09 -8.70 -3.25
C VAL A 94 16.71 -8.67 -1.77
N GLU A 95 16.43 -7.49 -1.23
CA GLU A 95 15.99 -7.29 0.15
C GLU A 95 14.71 -8.07 0.44
N ALA A 96 13.76 -8.08 -0.50
CA ALA A 96 12.51 -8.82 -0.33
C ALA A 96 12.73 -10.34 -0.17
N VAL A 97 13.64 -10.92 -0.96
CA VAL A 97 14.03 -12.34 -0.85
C VAL A 97 14.69 -12.63 0.50
N ASP A 98 15.64 -11.79 0.91
CA ASP A 98 16.39 -11.98 2.16
C ASP A 98 15.49 -11.80 3.39
N MET A 99 14.63 -10.79 3.40
CA MET A 99 13.66 -10.57 4.47
C MET A 99 12.66 -11.72 4.56
N CYS A 100 12.17 -12.24 3.43
CA CYS A 100 11.29 -13.41 3.41
C CYS A 100 11.97 -14.66 3.97
N ARG A 101 13.27 -14.85 3.69
CA ARG A 101 14.05 -15.98 4.20
C ARG A 101 14.27 -15.89 5.71
N ASN A 102 14.56 -14.69 6.21
CA ASN A 102 14.85 -14.44 7.63
C ASN A 102 13.58 -14.35 8.50
N ASN A 103 12.41 -14.16 7.89
CA ASN A 103 11.12 -14.04 8.59
C ASN A 103 10.11 -15.06 8.03
N PRO A 104 10.24 -16.35 8.37
CA PRO A 104 9.36 -17.41 7.85
C PRO A 104 7.90 -17.28 8.31
N ASP A 105 7.61 -16.40 9.26
CA ASP A 105 6.27 -16.08 9.75
C ASP A 105 5.55 -14.98 8.93
N ILE A 106 6.21 -14.38 7.93
CA ILE A 106 5.52 -13.52 6.94
C ILE A 106 4.43 -14.34 6.25
N LYS A 107 3.22 -13.77 6.21
CA LYS A 107 2.06 -14.43 5.61
C LYS A 107 1.73 -13.89 4.23
N ILE A 108 1.88 -12.58 4.04
CA ILE A 108 1.54 -11.91 2.79
C ILE A 108 2.68 -10.97 2.42
N ILE A 109 3.05 -10.98 1.14
CA ILE A 109 4.01 -10.07 0.51
C ILE A 109 3.25 -9.25 -0.53
N LEU A 110 3.29 -7.92 -0.42
CA LEU A 110 2.90 -7.00 -1.49
C LEU A 110 4.15 -6.68 -2.30
N MET A 111 4.26 -7.25 -3.50
CA MET A 111 5.49 -7.22 -4.31
C MET A 111 5.32 -6.31 -5.52
N ASP A 112 5.98 -5.15 -5.56
CA ASP A 112 6.08 -4.40 -6.80
C ASP A 112 6.84 -5.20 -7.85
N ILE A 113 6.29 -5.26 -9.05
CA ILE A 113 6.92 -5.90 -10.19
C ILE A 113 8.14 -5.10 -10.67
N LYS A 114 8.07 -3.76 -10.64
CA LYS A 114 9.12 -2.91 -11.18
C LYS A 114 9.92 -2.29 -10.02
N MET A 115 11.01 -2.95 -9.66
CA MET A 115 11.97 -2.49 -8.66
C MET A 115 13.39 -2.46 -9.25
N PRO A 116 14.32 -1.67 -8.70
CA PRO A 116 15.73 -1.72 -9.05
C PRO A 116 16.38 -3.04 -8.62
N GLU A 117 17.57 -3.32 -9.15
CA GLU A 117 18.44 -4.49 -8.87
C GLU A 117 17.86 -5.87 -9.24
N MET A 118 16.66 -6.18 -8.76
CA MET A 118 15.93 -7.41 -9.03
C MET A 118 14.44 -7.09 -9.14
N SER A 119 13.84 -7.51 -10.25
CA SER A 119 12.40 -7.32 -10.47
C SER A 119 11.56 -8.14 -9.49
N GLY A 120 10.31 -7.73 -9.24
CA GLY A 120 9.37 -8.49 -8.42
C GLY A 120 9.09 -9.89 -8.96
N TYR A 121 9.15 -10.08 -10.30
CA TYR A 121 9.03 -11.41 -10.91
C TYR A 121 10.20 -12.32 -10.56
N GLU A 122 11.43 -11.82 -10.62
CA GLU A 122 12.62 -12.58 -10.24
C GLU A 122 12.64 -12.88 -8.74
N ALA A 123 12.31 -11.89 -7.91
CA ALA A 123 12.18 -12.06 -6.46
C ALA A 123 11.15 -13.12 -6.11
N THR A 124 9.97 -13.09 -6.76
CA THR A 124 8.93 -14.10 -6.59
C THR A 124 9.44 -15.50 -6.92
N ARG A 125 10.09 -15.67 -8.07
CA ARG A 125 10.65 -16.98 -8.47
C ARG A 125 11.64 -17.51 -7.42
N LYS A 126 12.54 -16.66 -6.93
CA LYS A 126 13.50 -17.02 -5.87
C LYS A 126 12.81 -17.35 -4.54
N ILE A 127 11.80 -16.60 -4.14
CA ILE A 127 11.03 -16.90 -2.91
C ILE A 127 10.35 -18.26 -3.04
N ARG A 128 9.82 -18.61 -4.21
CA ARG A 128 9.15 -19.90 -4.46
C ARG A 128 10.08 -21.11 -4.39
N GLU A 129 11.39 -20.93 -4.51
CA GLU A 129 12.36 -22.01 -4.31
C GLU A 129 12.37 -22.53 -2.86
N PHE A 130 12.12 -21.65 -1.87
CA PHE A 130 12.18 -22.02 -0.45
C PHE A 130 10.87 -21.81 0.32
N ASN A 131 9.93 -21.00 -0.18
CA ASN A 131 8.65 -20.75 0.45
C ASN A 131 7.49 -20.73 -0.56
N LYS A 132 6.82 -21.88 -0.69
CA LYS A 132 5.64 -22.06 -1.53
C LYS A 132 4.32 -21.65 -0.86
N LYS A 133 4.35 -21.31 0.43
CA LYS A 133 3.14 -21.08 1.24
C LYS A 133 2.85 -19.60 1.50
N VAL A 134 3.87 -18.74 1.48
CA VAL A 134 3.68 -17.30 1.64
C VAL A 134 2.84 -16.77 0.48
N ILE A 135 1.84 -15.96 0.78
CA ILE A 135 0.99 -15.35 -0.25
C ILE A 135 1.74 -14.16 -0.86
N ILE A 136 1.88 -14.14 -2.18
CA ILE A 136 2.54 -13.06 -2.92
C ILE A 136 1.51 -12.40 -3.82
N ILE A 137 1.22 -11.12 -3.55
CA ILE A 137 0.31 -10.29 -4.34
C ILE A 137 1.16 -9.31 -5.13
N ALA A 138 1.14 -9.44 -6.46
CA ALA A 138 1.89 -8.56 -7.34
C ALA A 138 1.24 -7.17 -7.42
N GLN A 139 2.03 -6.11 -7.25
CA GLN A 139 1.62 -4.74 -7.57
C GLN A 139 2.06 -4.43 -9.00
N THR A 140 1.10 -4.17 -9.88
CA THR A 140 1.34 -4.02 -11.32
C THR A 140 1.01 -2.61 -11.77
N ALA A 141 1.78 -2.04 -12.70
CA ALA A 141 1.50 -0.69 -13.22
C ALA A 141 0.25 -0.64 -14.12
N TYR A 142 -0.16 -1.78 -14.70
CA TYR A 142 -1.30 -1.86 -15.61
C TYR A 142 -2.18 -3.09 -15.29
N ALA A 143 -3.49 -2.94 -15.44
CA ALA A 143 -4.46 -4.03 -15.29
C ALA A 143 -4.67 -4.84 -16.60
N LEU A 144 -3.67 -4.88 -17.48
CA LEU A 144 -3.78 -5.57 -18.76
C LEU A 144 -3.70 -7.09 -18.56
N ALA A 145 -4.45 -7.85 -19.37
CA ALA A 145 -4.53 -9.31 -19.25
C ALA A 145 -3.14 -10.00 -19.24
N GLY A 146 -2.17 -9.47 -20.00
CA GLY A 146 -0.82 -10.02 -20.05
C GLY A 146 0.01 -9.83 -18.78
N ASP A 147 -0.26 -8.80 -17.97
CA ASP A 147 0.50 -8.57 -16.73
C ASP A 147 0.04 -9.52 -15.63
N ARG A 148 -1.26 -9.83 -15.59
CA ARG A 148 -1.79 -10.91 -14.74
C ARG A 148 -1.12 -12.24 -15.06
N GLU A 149 -1.09 -12.64 -16.33
CA GLU A 149 -0.48 -13.92 -16.74
C GLU A 149 1.00 -13.98 -16.36
N LYS A 150 1.76 -12.90 -16.56
CA LYS A 150 3.17 -12.83 -16.15
C LYS A 150 3.35 -13.01 -14.64
N ALA A 151 2.51 -12.36 -13.82
CA ALA A 151 2.54 -12.49 -12.37
C ALA A 151 2.27 -13.93 -11.90
N ILE A 152 1.21 -14.54 -12.42
CA ILE A 152 0.87 -15.93 -12.09
C ILE A 152 1.98 -16.89 -12.56
N ASN A 153 2.53 -16.69 -13.77
CA ASN A 153 3.63 -17.50 -14.30
C ASN A 153 4.95 -17.33 -13.53
N ALA A 154 5.15 -16.18 -12.86
CA ALA A 154 6.27 -15.97 -11.95
C ALA A 154 6.06 -16.67 -10.59
N GLY A 155 4.82 -17.02 -10.25
CA GLY A 155 4.45 -17.71 -9.02
C GLY A 155 3.69 -16.85 -8.01
N CYS A 156 3.18 -15.68 -8.40
CA CYS A 156 2.30 -14.86 -7.55
C CYS A 156 0.94 -15.56 -7.37
N ASP A 157 0.32 -15.37 -6.20
CA ASP A 157 -1.00 -15.93 -5.89
C ASP A 157 -2.12 -15.03 -6.38
N ASP A 158 -1.89 -13.71 -6.38
CA ASP A 158 -2.81 -12.71 -6.88
C ASP A 158 -2.07 -11.47 -7.39
N TYR A 159 -2.83 -10.47 -7.84
CA TYR A 159 -2.29 -9.20 -8.33
C TYR A 159 -3.25 -8.04 -8.02
N ILE A 160 -2.69 -6.84 -7.99
CA ILE A 160 -3.42 -5.59 -7.87
C ILE A 160 -2.74 -4.54 -8.76
N SER A 161 -3.54 -3.75 -9.46
CA SER A 161 -3.03 -2.65 -10.29
C SER A 161 -2.84 -1.39 -9.46
N LYS A 162 -1.75 -0.65 -9.72
CA LYS A 162 -1.54 0.71 -9.24
C LYS A 162 -2.44 1.69 -10.05
N PRO A 163 -3.00 2.75 -9.43
CA PRO A 163 -2.97 3.04 -8.00
C PRO A 163 -3.80 2.04 -7.19
N ILE A 164 -3.26 1.62 -6.04
CA ILE A 164 -3.87 0.58 -5.21
C ILE A 164 -5.09 1.12 -4.49
N GLU A 165 -6.28 0.62 -4.82
CA GLU A 165 -7.51 1.02 -4.15
C GLU A 165 -7.75 0.21 -2.87
N LYS A 166 -8.07 0.90 -1.77
CA LYS A 166 -8.32 0.31 -0.44
C LYS A 166 -9.28 -0.89 -0.49
N ASP A 167 -10.44 -0.71 -1.12
CA ASP A 167 -11.50 -1.74 -1.14
C ASP A 167 -11.15 -2.94 -2.02
N LYS A 168 -10.26 -2.76 -3.01
CA LYS A 168 -9.74 -3.86 -3.82
C LYS A 168 -8.69 -4.65 -3.03
N LEU A 169 -7.74 -3.95 -2.40
CA LEU A 169 -6.73 -4.58 -1.56
C LEU A 169 -7.36 -5.38 -0.41
N LYS A 170 -8.36 -4.80 0.26
CA LYS A 170 -9.14 -5.46 1.31
C LYS A 170 -9.73 -6.79 0.82
N ARG A 171 -10.45 -6.77 -0.31
CA ARG A 171 -11.08 -7.98 -0.88
C ARG A 171 -10.07 -9.06 -1.21
N ILE A 172 -8.89 -8.67 -1.74
CA ILE A 172 -7.83 -9.63 -2.03
C ILE A 172 -7.28 -10.22 -0.73
N ILE A 173 -7.00 -9.41 0.30
CA ILE A 173 -6.47 -9.91 1.57
C ILE A 173 -7.45 -10.88 2.24
N GLU A 174 -8.73 -10.51 2.32
CA GLU A 174 -9.78 -11.33 2.94
C GLU A 174 -9.94 -12.70 2.29
N LYS A 175 -9.57 -12.87 1.00
CA LYS A 175 -9.53 -14.17 0.32
C LYS A 175 -8.47 -15.13 0.91
N TYR A 176 -7.45 -14.59 1.59
CA TYR A 176 -6.30 -15.34 2.11
C TYR A 176 -6.22 -15.34 3.65
N LEU A 177 -7.22 -14.79 4.34
CA LEU A 177 -7.39 -14.86 5.80
C LEU A 177 -8.15 -16.13 6.19
#